data_AF-X0UNW7-F1
#
_entry.id   AF-X0UNW7-F1
#
_cell.length_a   1.000
_cell.length_b   1.000
_cell.length_c   1.000
_cell.angle_alpha   90.00
_cell.angle_beta   90.00
_cell.angle_gamma   90.00
#
_symmetry.space_group_name_H-M   'P 1'
#
loop_
_entity.id
_entity.type
_entity.pdbx_description
1 polymer ?
#
loop_
_entity_poly.entity_id
_entity_poly.type
_entity_poly.pdbx_seq_one_letter_code
_entity_poly.pdbx_strand_id
1 'polypeptide(L)' 'MMTHSKSPGNTKKLAQLEAVLAQTLGEALKRGFFGTAAVELSVQDGTIQHIRRRVERIEK' A
#
# COMPACT_ATOMS: atom_id res chain seq x y z
N MET A 1 -2.92 12.46 -12.99
CA MET A 1 -2.41 11.11 -13.31
C MET A 1 -0.94 11.10 -12.91
N MET A 2 -0.53 10.31 -11.90
CA MET A 2 0.88 10.18 -11.56
C MET A 2 1.52 9.22 -12.56
N THR A 3 2.49 9.71 -13.33
CA THR A 3 3.19 8.90 -14.33
C THR A 3 4.38 8.22 -13.66
N HIS A 4 4.29 6.93 -13.38
CA HIS A 4 5.45 6.14 -12.95
C HIS A 4 6.37 5.88 -14.14
N SER A 5 7.69 5.93 -13.94
CA SER A 5 8.65 5.50 -14.97
C SER A 5 8.40 4.02 -15.28
N LYS A 6 8.08 3.70 -16.54
CA LYS A 6 7.78 2.33 -16.96
C LYS A 6 9.08 1.53 -17.10
N SER A 7 9.47 0.85 -16.03
CA SER A 7 10.47 -0.21 -16.07
C SER A 7 9.82 -1.55 -15.69
N PRO A 8 10.34 -2.70 -16.14
CA PRO A 8 9.83 -4.00 -15.71
C PRO A 8 9.81 -4.16 -14.17
N GLY A 9 10.81 -3.59 -13.50
CA GLY A 9 10.88 -3.57 -12.03
C GLY A 9 9.76 -2.74 -11.41
N ASN A 10 9.42 -1.58 -11.97
CA ASN A 10 8.33 -0.74 -11.48
C ASN A 10 6.97 -1.36 -11.71
N THR A 11 6.75 -2.02 -12.86
CA THR A 11 5.52 -2.76 -13.14
C THR A 11 5.32 -3.90 -12.14
N LYS A 12 6.38 -4.65 -11.82
CA LYS A 12 6.32 -5.73 -10.81
C LYS A 12 5.98 -5.19 -9.42
N LYS A 13 6.60 -4.07 -9.02
CA LYS A 13 6.31 -3.40 -7.74
C LYS A 13 4.87 -2.90 -7.65
N LEU A 14 4.31 -2.40 -8.75
CA LEU A 14 2.90 -1.98 -8.82
C LEU A 14 1.95 -3.16 -8.64
N ALA A 15 2.18 -4.27 -9.35
CA ALA A 15 1.34 -5.47 -9.20
C ALA A 15 1.40 -6.05 -7.77
N GLN A 16 2.58 -6.01 -7.13
CA GLN A 16 2.73 -6.42 -5.72
C GLN A 16 1.94 -5.51 -4.78
N LEU A 17 1.95 -4.20 -5.00
CA LEU A 17 1.17 -3.25 -4.21
C LEU A 17 -0.33 -3.49 -4.34
N GLU A 18 -0.83 -3.68 -5.57
CA GLU A 18 -2.24 -3.96 -5.84
C GLU A 18 -2.71 -5.24 -5.14
N ALA A 19 -1.90 -6.30 -5.18
CA ALA A 19 -2.19 -7.56 -4.52
C ALA A 19 -2.28 -7.41 -2.99
N VAL A 20 -1.35 -6.67 -2.36
CA VAL A 20 -1.35 -6.44 -0.91
C VAL A 20 -2.56 -5.61 -0.47
N LEU A 21 -2.94 -4.60 -1.24
CA LEU A 21 -4.15 -3.81 -0.99
C LEU A 21 -5.41 -4.66 -1.09
N ALA A 22 -5.52 -5.49 -2.14
CA ALA A 22 -6.66 -6.38 -2.32
C ALA A 22 -6.80 -7.40 -1.19
N GLN A 23 -5.69 -8.00 -0.74
CA GLN A 23 -5.68 -8.93 0.39
C GLN A 23 -6.11 -8.24 1.69
N THR A 24 -5.55 -7.06 1.98
CA THR A 24 -5.85 -6.32 3.21
C THR A 24 -7.31 -5.89 3.25
N LEU A 25 -7.86 -5.44 2.12
CA LEU A 25 -9.28 -5.12 2.00
C LEU A 25 -10.14 -6.38 2.17
N GLY A 26 -9.74 -7.50 1.58
CA GLY A 26 -10.43 -8.79 1.74
C GLY A 26 -10.55 -9.23 3.20
N GLU A 27 -9.49 -9.07 3.99
CA GLU A 27 -9.51 -9.34 5.44
C GLU A 27 -10.46 -8.39 6.19
N ALA A 28 -10.42 -7.08 5.88
CA ALA A 28 -11.29 -6.09 6.51
C ALA A 28 -12.78 -6.27 6.18
N LEU A 29 -13.09 -6.87 5.03
CA LEU A 29 -14.47 -7.15 4.59
C LEU A 29 -15.03 -8.46 5.14
N LYS A 30 -14.24 -9.27 5.85
CA LYS A 30 -14.74 -10.49 6.49
C LYS A 30 -15.79 -10.13 7.55
N ARG A 31 -16.87 -10.92 7.58
CA ARG A 31 -17.94 -10.75 8.57
C ARG A 31 -17.35 -10.82 9.99
N GLY A 32 -17.67 -9.84 10.82
CA GLY A 32 -17.20 -9.76 12.21
C GLY A 32 -15.93 -8.92 12.40
N PHE A 33 -15.38 -8.32 11.34
CA PHE A 33 -14.33 -7.32 11.46
C PHE A 33 -14.93 -5.95 11.82
N PHE A 34 -14.51 -5.39 12.95
CA PHE A 34 -14.92 -4.05 13.43
C PHE A 34 -13.71 -3.15 13.74
N GLY A 35 -12.54 -3.48 13.19
CA GLY A 35 -11.28 -2.81 13.47
C GLY A 35 -10.77 -1.93 12.33
N THR A 36 -9.48 -1.63 12.36
CA THR A 36 -8.79 -0.90 11.30
C THR A 36 -7.76 -1.81 10.65
N ALA A 37 -7.76 -1.86 9.32
CA ALA A 37 -6.72 -2.52 8.55
C ALA A 37 -5.81 -1.44 7.92
N ALA A 38 -4.50 -1.64 8.00
CA ALA A 38 -3.51 -0.69 7.49
C ALA A 38 -2.53 -1.41 6.57
N VAL A 39 -2.13 -0.75 5.48
CA VAL A 39 -1.04 -1.18 4.60
C VAL A 39 0.09 -0.16 4.72
N GLU A 40 1.29 -0.64 5.05
CA GLU A 40 2.51 0.17 5.04
C GLU A 40 3.36 -0.19 3.83
N LEU A 41 3.58 0.79 2.94
CA LEU A 41 4.55 0.68 1.87
C LEU A 41 5.83 1.43 2.28
N SER A 42 6.92 0.69 2.36
CA SER A 42 8.28 1.24 2.57
C SER A 42 9.11 0.99 1.32
N VAL A 43 9.57 2.05 0.66
CA VAL A 43 10.42 1.98 -0.52
C VAL A 43 11.83 2.42 -0.15
N GLN A 44 12.81 1.55 -0.40
CA GLN A 44 14.23 1.83 -0.20
C GLN A 44 14.91 1.86 -1.57
N ASP A 45 15.54 2.99 -1.90
CA ASP A 45 16.26 3.21 -3.15
C ASP A 45 17.66 3.82 -2.92
N GLY A 46 18.45 3.16 -2.07
CA GLY A 46 19.81 3.62 -1.75
C GLY A 46 19.87 4.90 -0.89
N THR A 47 21.05 5.12 -0.30
CA THR A 47 21.44 6.11 0.74
C THR A 47 20.38 7.15 1.17
N ILE A 48 19.78 6.87 2.33
CA ILE A 48 19.34 7.87 3.34
C ILE A 48 17.89 8.39 3.23
N GLN A 49 16.96 7.76 2.50
CA GLN A 49 15.55 8.19 2.56
C GLN A 49 14.52 7.06 2.65
N HIS A 50 13.75 7.08 3.74
CA HIS A 50 12.53 6.30 3.90
C HIS A 50 11.34 7.17 3.54
N ILE A 51 10.65 6.86 2.45
CA ILE A 51 9.34 7.45 2.19
C ILE A 51 8.31 6.60 2.92
N ARG A 52 7.77 7.12 4.01
CA ARG A 52 6.60 6.55 4.70
C ARG A 52 5.40 7.45 4.44
N ARG A 53 4.35 6.88 3.85
CA ARG A 53 3.07 7.58 3.67
C ARG A 53 1.98 6.81 4.40
N ARG A 54 1.41 7.45 5.42
CA ARG A 54 0.25 6.95 6.18
C ARG A 54 -0.92 7.88 5.89
N VAL A 55 -2.04 7.34 5.42
CA VAL A 55 -3.30 8.09 5.23
C VAL A 55 -4.29 7.52 6.22
N GLU A 56 -4.72 8.34 7.17
CA GLU A 56 -5.71 7.97 8.18
C GLU A 56 -6.86 8.94 8.16
N ARG A 57 -8.07 8.39 8.15
CA ARG A 57 -9.32 9.13 8.36
C ARG A 57 -10.01 8.49 9.54
N ILE A 58 -10.06 9.21 10.66
CA ILE A 58 -10.73 8.80 11.89
C ILE A 58 -11.96 9.69 12.00
N GLU A 59 -13.15 9.11 11.85
CA GLU A 59 -14.42 9.81 12.06
C GLU A 59 -15.04 9.39 13.41
N LYS A 60 -15.85 10.30 13.97
CA LYS A 60 -16.50 10.19 15.27
C LYS A 60 -17.83 9.46 15.19
#